data_AF-A0A2W1LC06-F1
#
_entry.id   AF-A0A2W1LC06-F1
#
_cell.length_a   1.000
_cell.length_b   1.000
_cell.length_c   1.000
_cell.angle_alpha   90.00
_cell.angle_beta   90.00
_cell.angle_gamma   90.00
#
_symmetry.space_group_name_H-M   'P 1'
#
loop_
_entity.id
_entity.type
_entity.pdbx_description
1 polymer ?
#
loop_
_entity_poly.entity_id
_entity_poly.type
_entity_poly.pdbx_seq_one_letter_code
_entity_poly.pdbx_strand_id
1 'polypeptide(L)' 'MNKNLLVNQLQTLRLQLYEVAETRGSLTDPDVLALSEQVDQLIVVLQTIHREERDRASRKPGPVL' A
#
# COMPACT_ATOMS: atom_id res chain seq x y z
N MET A 1 -9.46 0.77 11.61
CA MET A 1 -8.05 0.47 11.26
C MET A 1 -7.41 1.77 10.77
N ASN A 2 -6.24 2.16 11.28
CA ASN A 2 -5.72 3.52 11.13
C ASN A 2 -4.90 3.65 9.83
N LYS A 3 -5.30 4.56 8.92
CA LYS A 3 -4.66 4.74 7.60
C LYS A 3 -3.16 5.06 7.68
N ASN A 4 -2.75 5.84 8.69
CA ASN A 4 -1.33 6.13 8.95
C ASN A 4 -0.51 4.89 9.33
N LEU A 5 -1.15 3.89 9.93
CA LEU A 5 -0.51 2.64 10.33
C LEU A 5 -0.23 1.78 9.09
N LEU A 6 -1.18 1.73 8.14
CA LEU A 6 -1.03 1.06 6.86
C LEU A 6 0.04 1.71 5.97
N VAL A 7 0.10 3.04 5.93
CA VAL A 7 1.13 3.77 5.17
C VAL A 7 2.52 3.53 5.76
N ASN A 8 2.66 3.56 7.09
CA ASN A 8 3.93 3.23 7.74
C ASN A 8 4.37 1.80 7.47
N GLN A 9 3.45 0.82 7.56
CA GLN A 9 3.75 -0.58 7.24
C GLN A 9 4.22 -0.75 5.79
N LEU A 10 3.59 -0.04 4.85
CA LEU A 10 3.98 -0.09 3.45
C LEU A 10 5.35 0.54 3.21
N GLN A 11 5.67 1.65 3.90
CA GLN A 11 7.00 2.27 3.84
C GLN A 11 8.08 1.35 4.41
N THR A 12 7.81 0.68 5.54
CA THR A 12 8.73 -0.31 6.12
C THR A 12 8.97 -1.49 5.18
N LEU A 13 7.90 -2.09 4.64
CA LEU A 13 8.02 -3.20 3.69
C LEU A 13 8.79 -2.81 2.44
N ARG A 14 8.55 -1.61 1.91
CA ARG A 14 9.25 -1.09 0.73
C ARG A 14 10.74 -0.87 1.00
N LEU A 15 11.10 -0.38 2.20
CA LEU A 15 12.50 -0.21 2.58
C LEU A 15 13.21 -1.56 2.71
N GLN A 16 12.57 -2.53 3.38
CA GLN A 16 13.11 -3.89 3.51
C GLN A 16 13.28 -4.57 2.15
N LEU A 17 12.33 -4.37 1.24
CA LEU A 17 12.42 -4.91 -0.11
C LEU A 17 13.61 -4.33 -0.87
N TYR A 18 13.84 -3.03 -0.71
CA TYR A 18 14.99 -2.37 -1.30
C TYR A 18 16.31 -2.90 -0.72
N GLU A 19 16.41 -3.04 0.60
CA GLU A 19 17.60 -3.59 1.27
C GLU A 19 17.88 -5.04 0.86
N VAL A 20 16.86 -5.90 0.78
CA VAL A 20 17.01 -7.31 0.36
C VAL A 20 17.39 -7.39 -1.12
N ALA A 21 16.80 -6.56 -1.98
CA ALA A 21 17.15 -6.51 -3.40
C ALA A 21 18.60 -6.02 -3.62
N GLU A 22 19.05 -5.02 -2.85
CA GLU A 22 20.44 -4.53 -2.87
C GLU A 22 21.43 -5.57 -2.35
N THR A 23 21.13 -6.23 -1.22
CA THR A 23 22.03 -7.25 -0.63
C THR A 23 22.11 -8.53 -1.44
N ARG A 24 21.00 -8.97 -2.06
CA ARG A 24 21.00 -10.16 -2.90
C ARG A 24 21.43 -9.88 -4.35
N GLY A 25 21.50 -8.60 -4.75
CA GLY A 25 21.95 -8.18 -6.08
C GLY A 25 21.02 -8.60 -7.22
N SER A 26 19.82 -9.11 -6.92
CA SER A 26 18.87 -9.57 -7.92
C SER A 26 17.43 -9.36 -7.48
N LEU A 27 16.72 -8.51 -8.24
CA LEU A 27 15.27 -8.27 -8.11
C LEU A 27 14.41 -9.48 -8.51
N THR A 28 15.02 -10.52 -9.09
CA THR A 28 14.33 -11.76 -9.49
C THR A 28 14.55 -12.90 -8.51
N ASP A 29 15.12 -12.62 -7.33
CA ASP A 29 15.19 -13.61 -6.28
C ASP A 29 13.76 -13.99 -5.84
N PRO A 30 13.45 -15.28 -5.67
CA PRO A 30 12.11 -15.73 -5.29
C PRO A 30 11.62 -15.13 -3.96
N ASP A 31 12.52 -14.82 -3.02
CA ASP A 31 12.17 -14.17 -1.76
C ASP A 31 11.83 -12.68 -1.98
N VAL A 32 12.51 -12.01 -2.91
CA VAL A 32 12.22 -10.61 -3.32
C VAL A 32 10.90 -10.52 -4.08
N LEU A 33 10.61 -11.51 -4.93
CA LEU A 33 9.34 -11.64 -5.66
C LEU A 33 8.15 -11.84 -4.70
N ALA A 34 8.28 -12.77 -3.73
CA ALA A 34 7.24 -13.01 -2.73
C ALA A 34 6.99 -11.77 -1.85
N LEU A 35 8.03 -10.99 -1.55
CA LEU A 35 7.89 -9.73 -0.82
C LEU A 35 7.26 -8.63 -1.69
N SER A 36 7.59 -8.58 -2.98
CA SER A 36 7.01 -7.63 -3.95
C SER A 36 5.52 -7.87 -4.12
N GLU A 37 5.10 -9.12 -4.24
CA GLU A 37 3.68 -9.46 -4.38
C GLU A 37 2.87 -9.06 -3.14
N GLN A 38 3.44 -9.21 -1.94
CA GLN A 38 2.80 -8.75 -0.70
C GLN A 38 2.68 -7.22 -0.65
N VAL A 39 3.71 -6.50 -1.13
CA VAL A 39 3.66 -5.03 -1.24
C VAL A 39 2.58 -4.60 -2.24
N ASP A 40 2.53 -5.23 -3.42
CA ASP A 40 1.54 -4.92 -4.45
C ASP A 40 0.10 -5.17 -3.97
N GLN A 41 -0.14 -6.27 -3.25
CA GLN A 41 -1.44 -6.53 -2.63
C GLN A 41 -1.81 -5.44 -1.62
N LEU A 42 -0.86 -4.99 -0.79
CA LEU A 42 -1.10 -3.94 0.19
C LEU A 42 -1.41 -2.59 -0.49
N ILE A 43 -0.75 -2.29 -1.62
CA ILE A 43 -1.02 -1.11 -2.44
C ILE A 43 -2.45 -1.15 -2.97
N VAL A 44 -2.90 -2.28 -3.54
CA VAL A 44 -4.26 -2.42 -4.10
C VAL A 44 -5.32 -2.25 -3.01
N VAL A 45 -5.12 -2.85 -1.83
CA VAL A 45 -6.02 -2.69 -0.68
C VAL A 45 -6.10 -1.23 -0.25
N LEU A 46 -4.94 -0.55 -0.14
CA LEU A 46 -4.90 0.87 0.23
C LEU A 46 -5.57 1.77 -0.80
N GLN A 47 -5.36 1.52 -2.09
CA GLN A 47 -6.01 2.26 -3.17
C GLN A 47 -7.52 2.07 -3.16
N THR A 48 -7.99 0.84 -2.90
CA THR A 48 -9.42 0.52 -2.81
C THR A 48 -10.07 1.29 -1.66
N ILE A 49 -9.48 1.25 -0.46
CA ILE A 49 -9.96 2.00 0.70
C ILE A 49 -9.97 3.51 0.40
N HIS A 50 -8.91 4.03 -0.22
CA HIS A 50 -8.83 5.46 -0.54
C HIS A 50 -9.90 5.89 -1.55
N ARG A 51 -10.21 5.03 -2.52
CA ARG A 51 -11.26 5.26 -3.52
C ARG A 51 -12.64 5.23 -2.88
N GLU A 52 -12.92 4.24 -2.03
CA GLU A 52 -14.19 4.15 -1.30
C GLU A 52 -14.43 5.34 -0.37
N GLU A 53 -13.39 5.78 0.36
CA GLU A 53 -13.45 6.97 1.20
C GLU A 53 -13.70 8.25 0.38
N ARG A 54 -13.07 8.37 -0.79
CA ARG A 54 -13.29 9.49 -1.72
C ARG A 54 -14.70 9.46 -2.31
N ASP A 55 -15.22 8.29 -2.69
CA ASP A 55 -16.58 8.15 -3.20
C ASP A 55 -17.62 8.43 -2.09
N ARG A 56 -17.36 8.05 -0.84
CA ARG A 56 -18.18 8.43 0.33
C ARG A 56 -18.14 9.92 0.60
N ALA A 57 -16.98 10.57 0.51
CA ALA A 57 -16.85 12.01 0.67
C ALA A 57 -17.59 12.79 -0.42
N SER A 58 -17.64 12.25 -1.65
CA SER A 58 -18.36 12.81 -2.79
C SER A 58 -19.88 12.64 -2.70
N ARG A 59 -20.37 11.73 -1.85
CA ARG A 59 -21.80 11.47 -1.62
C ARG A 59 -22.41 12.23 -0.45
N LYS A 60 -21.68 13.15 0.21
CA LYS A 60 -22.32 14.04 1.19
C LYS A 60 -23.42 14.83 0.47
N PRO A 61 -24.70 14.68 0.85
CA PRO A 61 -25.74 15.53 0.30
C PRO A 61 -25.38 16.97 0.64
N GLY A 62 -25.40 17.84 -0.37
CA GLY A 62 -25.19 19.27 -0.17
C GLY A 62 -26.12 19.81 0.92
N PRO A 63 -25.75 20.92 1.58
CA PRO A 63 -26.56 21.48 2.66
C PRO A 63 -27.98 21.71 2.13
N VAL A 64 -28.96 21.15 2.81
CA VAL A 64 -30.37 21.49 2.58
C VAL A 64 -30.50 22.95 3.01
N LEU A 65 -30.69 23.84 2.02
CA LEU A 65 -30.92 25.27 2.19
C LEU A 65 -32.21 25.52 3.00
#